data_AF-A0A938RDE8-F1
#
_entry.id   AF-A0A938RDE8-F1
#
_cell.length_a   1.000
_cell.length_b   1.000
_cell.length_c   1.000
_cell.angle_alpha   90.00
_cell.angle_beta   90.00
_cell.angle_gamma   90.00
#
_symmetry.space_group_name_H-M   'P 1'
#
loop_
_entity.id
_entity.type
_entity.pdbx_description
1 polymer ?
#
loop_
_entity_poly.entity_id
_entity_poly.type
_entity_poly.pdbx_seq_one_letter_code
_entity_poly.pdbx_strand_id
1 'polypeptide(L)'
;MDIEIRLSQFEDALSWLSVFGNSNPVVCEIGSGKGRFLISSAAANPALNYLGIERAVKYHRLIRERVERQGLNNVRLLNSDADHFVRTYVPPLSVQHYYIL
;
A
#
# COMPACT_ATOMS: atom_id res chain seq x y z
N MET A 1 -8.88 -9.88 -5.91
CA MET A 1 -8.40 -9.56 -4.55
C MET A 1 -8.69 -8.10 -4.29
N ASP A 2 -9.10 -7.74 -3.07
CA ASP A 2 -9.43 -6.35 -2.71
C ASP A 2 -8.15 -5.49 -2.76
N ILE A 3 -8.25 -4.28 -3.32
CA ILE A 3 -7.15 -3.31 -3.35
C ILE A 3 -6.99 -2.65 -1.98
N GLU A 4 -8.06 -2.60 -1.18
CA GLU A 4 -8.07 -1.95 0.12
C GLU A 4 -7.71 -2.93 1.25
N ILE A 5 -6.72 -2.55 2.07
CA ILE A 5 -6.39 -3.25 3.31
C ILE A 5 -7.33 -2.78 4.40
N ARG A 6 -8.01 -3.72 5.05
CA ARG A 6 -8.85 -3.46 6.23
C ARG A 6 -8.14 -4.00 7.46
N LEU A 7 -7.60 -3.11 8.29
CA LEU A 7 -6.83 -3.50 9.49
C LEU A 7 -7.64 -4.35 10.48
N SER A 8 -8.98 -4.20 10.50
CA SER A 8 -9.86 -5.04 11.32
C SER A 8 -9.84 -6.53 10.97
N GLN A 9 -9.18 -6.93 9.86
CA GLN A 9 -9.00 -8.32 9.46
C GLN A 9 -7.70 -8.92 10.04
N PHE A 10 -6.91 -8.13 10.77
CA PHE A 10 -5.61 -8.54 11.30
C PHE A 10 -5.56 -8.25 12.79
N GLU A 11 -5.28 -9.27 13.58
CA GLU A 11 -5.08 -9.15 15.03
C GLU A 11 -3.63 -8.77 15.38
N ASP A 12 -2.68 -9.24 14.57
CA ASP A 12 -1.23 -9.06 14.74
C ASP A 12 -0.57 -8.47 13.47
N ALA A 13 0.76 -8.57 13.39
CA ALA A 13 1.55 -8.17 12.24
C ALA A 13 1.06 -8.78 10.92
N LEU A 14 1.16 -8.00 9.84
CA LEU A 14 0.75 -8.40 8.50
C LEU A 14 1.66 -9.47 7.90
N SER A 15 1.04 -10.36 7.13
CA SER A 15 1.71 -11.20 6.14
C SER A 15 1.63 -10.53 4.76
N TRP A 16 2.76 -10.07 4.24
CA TRP A 16 2.81 -9.50 2.88
C TRP A 16 2.38 -10.49 1.80
N LEU A 17 2.68 -11.78 2.01
CA LEU A 17 2.21 -12.85 1.14
C LEU A 17 0.67 -12.91 1.13
N SER A 18 0.02 -12.74 2.28
CA SER A 18 -1.44 -12.73 2.36
C SER A 18 -2.05 -11.46 1.75
N VAL A 19 -1.36 -10.31 1.86
CA VAL A 19 -1.81 -9.02 1.32
C VAL A 19 -1.71 -8.97 -0.22
N PHE A 20 -0.57 -9.42 -0.78
CA PHE A 20 -0.27 -9.31 -2.21
C PHE A 20 -0.46 -10.62 -2.99
N GLY A 21 -0.50 -11.77 -2.32
CA GLY A 21 -0.61 -13.08 -2.94
C GLY A 21 0.70 -13.59 -3.57
N ASN A 22 1.83 -12.94 -3.29
CA ASN A 22 3.14 -13.29 -3.81
C ASN A 22 4.26 -12.87 -2.83
N SER A 23 5.51 -13.21 -3.15
CA SER A 23 6.70 -12.89 -2.33
C SER A 23 7.55 -11.76 -2.92
N ASN A 24 6.98 -10.90 -3.76
CA ASN A 24 7.71 -9.76 -4.30
C ASN A 24 8.03 -8.74 -3.18
N PRO A 25 9.16 -8.00 -3.29
CA PRO A 25 9.53 -6.99 -2.31
C PRO A 25 8.47 -5.90 -2.19
N VAL A 26 8.28 -5.39 -0.97
CA VAL A 26 7.28 -4.36 -0.66
C VAL A 26 7.94 -2.99 -0.53
N VAL A 27 7.30 -2.01 -1.17
CA VAL A 27 7.62 -0.59 -1.09
C VAL A 27 6.43 0.14 -0.50
N CYS A 28 6.67 1.02 0.48
CA CYS A 28 5.62 1.81 1.12
C CYS A 28 5.74 3.28 0.73
N GLU A 29 4.62 3.92 0.42
CA GLU A 29 4.50 5.38 0.30
C GLU A 29 3.58 5.90 1.40
N ILE A 30 4.11 6.78 2.25
CA ILE A 30 3.37 7.47 3.31
C ILE A 30 3.00 8.86 2.80
N GLY A 31 1.71 9.20 2.84
CA GLY A 31 1.22 10.47 2.32
C GLY A 31 1.02 10.44 0.80
N SER A 32 0.41 9.38 0.28
CA SER A 32 0.30 9.17 -1.18
C SER A 32 -0.45 10.28 -1.92
N GLY A 33 -1.28 11.09 -1.24
CA GLY A 33 -1.97 12.24 -1.81
C GLY A 33 -2.79 11.87 -3.04
N LYS A 34 -2.44 12.41 -4.21
CA LYS A 34 -3.16 12.08 -5.47
C LYS A 34 -2.67 10.78 -6.13
N GLY A 35 -1.72 10.06 -5.51
CA GLY A 35 -1.17 8.78 -5.96
C GLY A 35 -0.23 8.87 -7.15
N ARG A 36 0.30 10.05 -7.49
CA ARG A 36 1.13 10.22 -8.71
C ARG A 36 2.39 9.34 -8.63
N PHE A 37 3.08 9.36 -7.50
CA PHE A 37 4.27 8.55 -7.29
C PHE A 37 3.92 7.06 -7.19
N LEU A 38 2.96 6.69 -6.34
CA LEU A 38 2.48 5.31 -6.18
C LEU A 38 2.22 4.62 -7.52
N ILE A 39 1.37 5.26 -8.33
CA ILE A 39 0.83 4.69 -9.56
C ILE A 39 1.92 4.58 -10.62
N SER A 40 2.72 5.64 -10.80
CA SER A 40 3.79 5.62 -11.80
C SER A 40 4.87 4.60 -11.45
N SER A 41 5.24 4.49 -10.17
CA SER A 41 6.25 3.54 -9.70
C SER A 41 5.77 2.10 -9.81
N ALA A 42 4.51 1.83 -9.45
CA ALA A 42 3.89 0.52 -9.57
C ALA A 42 3.77 0.06 -11.02
N ALA A 43 3.36 0.95 -11.92
CA ALA A 43 3.26 0.66 -13.35
C ALA A 43 4.64 0.37 -13.98
N ALA A 44 5.67 1.11 -13.57
CA ALA A 44 7.03 0.91 -14.08
C ALA A 44 7.71 -0.35 -13.53
N ASN A 45 7.28 -0.86 -12.36
CA ASN A 45 7.95 -1.95 -11.65
C ASN A 45 6.94 -3.03 -11.21
N PRO A 46 6.40 -3.84 -12.13
CA PRO A 46 5.41 -4.88 -11.80
C PRO A 46 5.95 -6.00 -10.90
N ALA A 47 7.28 -6.14 -10.82
CA ALA A 47 7.96 -7.09 -9.93
C ALA A 47 8.09 -6.61 -8.48
N LEU A 48 7.60 -5.40 -8.16
CA LEU A 48 7.54 -4.86 -6.81
C LEU A 48 6.09 -4.68 -6.38
N ASN A 49 5.83 -4.88 -5.10
CA ASN A 49 4.54 -4.61 -4.45
C ASN A 49 4.56 -3.22 -3.82
N TYR A 50 3.49 -2.45 -4.02
CA TYR A 50 3.37 -1.09 -3.53
C TYR A 50 2.21 -0.95 -2.54
N LEU A 51 2.50 -0.41 -1.36
CA LEU A 51 1.52 -0.02 -0.36
C LEU A 51 1.42 1.51 -0.29
N GLY A 52 0.28 2.07 -0.66
CA GLY A 52 -0.03 3.48 -0.46
C GLY A 52 -0.78 3.69 0.85
N ILE A 53 -0.27 4.57 1.72
CA ILE A 53 -0.90 4.95 2.99
C ILE A 53 -1.35 6.40 2.90
N GLU A 54 -2.65 6.63 2.96
CA GLU A 54 -3.24 7.96 2.83
C GLU A 54 -4.39 8.15 3.83
N ARG A 55 -4.26 9.12 4.74
CA ARG A 55 -5.25 9.37 5.79
C ARG A 55 -6.47 10.13 5.27
N ALA A 56 -6.31 11.04 4.32
CA ALA A 56 -7.41 11.81 3.76
C ALA A 56 -8.28 10.93 2.85
N VAL A 57 -9.48 10.59 3.34
CA VAL A 57 -10.46 9.73 2.65
C VAL A 57 -10.71 10.16 1.20
N LYS A 58 -10.78 11.47 0.95
CA LYS A 58 -10.95 12.04 -0.40
C LYS A 58 -9.84 11.58 -1.36
N TYR A 59 -8.60 11.60 -0.90
CA TYR A 59 -7.44 11.25 -1.68
C TYR A 59 -7.28 9.73 -1.80
N HIS A 60 -7.51 8.99 -0.72
CA HIS A 60 -7.54 7.53 -0.75
C HIS A 60 -8.53 6.99 -1.80
N ARG A 61 -9.77 7.49 -1.84
CA ARG A 61 -10.77 7.11 -2.85
C ARG A 61 -10.31 7.42 -4.27
N LEU A 62 -9.73 8.62 -4.47
CA LEU A 62 -9.18 9.02 -5.77
C LEU A 62 -8.06 8.08 -6.25
N ILE A 63 -7.17 7.66 -5.36
CA ILE A 63 -6.10 6.71 -5.70
C ILE A 63 -6.71 5.37 -6.08
N ARG A 64 -7.68 4.87 -5.30
CA ARG A 64 -8.35 3.59 -5.56
C ARG A 64 -8.93 3.53 -6.97
N GLU A 65 -9.73 4.52 -7.34
CA GLU A 65 -10.32 4.62 -8.69
C GLU A 65 -9.25 4.62 -9.79
N ARG A 66 -8.11 5.29 -9.57
CA ARG A 66 -7.02 5.38 -10.56
C ARG A 66 -6.23 4.08 -10.68
N VAL A 67 -6.04 3.36 -9.59
CA VAL A 67 -5.39 2.05 -9.54
C VAL A 67 -6.27 1.02 -10.23
N GLU A 68 -7.56 0.99 -9.90
CA GLU A 68 -8.56 0.12 -10.53
C GLU A 68 -8.63 0.34 -12.05
N ARG A 69 -8.75 1.61 -12.48
CA ARG A 69 -8.82 1.97 -13.91
C ARG A 69 -7.58 1.56 -14.70
N GLN A 70 -6.41 1.47 -14.06
CA GLN A 70 -5.16 1.06 -14.70
C GLN A 70 -4.89 -0.44 -14.57
N GLY A 71 -5.71 -1.19 -13.82
CA GLY A 71 -5.52 -2.62 -13.63
C GLY A 71 -4.23 -2.98 -12.88
N LEU A 72 -3.75 -2.10 -12.00
CA LEU A 72 -2.50 -2.33 -11.26
C LEU A 72 -2.73 -3.35 -10.13
N ASN A 73 -2.29 -4.59 -10.37
CA ASN A 73 -2.48 -5.70 -9.43
C ASN A 73 -1.46 -5.72 -8.29
N ASN A 74 -0.35 -4.99 -8.44
CA ASN A 74 0.74 -4.87 -7.48
C ASN A 74 0.60 -3.66 -6.52
N VAL A 75 -0.59 -3.04 -6.45
CA VAL A 75 -0.86 -1.94 -5.52
C VAL A 75 -1.89 -2.38 -4.47
N ARG A 76 -1.66 -1.99 -3.21
CA ARG A 76 -2.63 -2.02 -2.13
C ARG A 76 -2.70 -0.67 -1.46
N LEU A 77 -3.87 -0.33 -0.92
CA LEU A 77 -4.13 0.96 -0.30
C LEU A 77 -4.60 0.79 1.13
N LEU A 78 -4.11 1.66 2.01
CA LEU A 78 -4.50 1.74 3.40
C LEU A 78 -4.94 3.17 3.75
N ASN A 79 -6.18 3.31 4.20
CA ASN A 79 -6.66 4.54 4.81
C ASN A 79 -6.42 4.48 6.32
N SER A 80 -5.26 4.95 6.79
CA SER A 80 -4.90 4.93 8.20
C SER A 80 -3.85 5.99 8.55
N ASP A 81 -3.60 6.15 9.85
CA ASP A 81 -2.40 6.81 10.35
C ASP A 81 -1.17 5.91 10.12
N ALA A 82 -0.14 6.46 9.48
CA ALA A 82 1.02 5.69 9.08
C ALA A 82 1.92 5.28 10.25
N ASP A 83 2.06 6.12 11.29
CA ASP A 83 2.92 5.79 12.43
C ASP A 83 2.33 4.62 13.21
N HIS A 84 1.03 4.68 13.52
CA HIS A 84 0.33 3.58 14.17
C HIS A 84 0.41 2.30 13.34
N PHE A 85 0.16 2.40 12.03
CA PHE A 85 0.23 1.24 11.14
C PHE A 85 1.61 0.59 11.13
N VAL A 86 2.67 1.38 10.90
CA VAL A 86 4.03 0.84 10.78
C VAL A 86 4.49 0.20 12.09
N ARG A 87 4.21 0.81 13.24
CA ARG A 87 4.63 0.28 14.54
C ARG A 87 3.91 -0.99 14.95
N THR A 88 2.65 -1.13 14.55
CA THR A 88 1.77 -2.21 15.05
C THR A 88 1.73 -3.39 14.09
N TYR A 89 1.68 -3.11 12.78
CA TYR A 89 1.34 -4.12 11.78
C TYR A 89 2.48 -4.48 10.84
N VAL A 90 3.55 -3.69 10.74
CA VAL A 90 4.64 -3.97 9.80
C VAL A 90 5.73 -4.82 10.46
N PRO A 91 6.00 -6.05 9.99
CA PRO A 91 7.09 -6.84 10.52
C PRO A 91 8.45 -6.14 10.32
N PRO A 92 9.40 -6.25 11.27
CA PRO A 92 10.74 -5.72 11.11
C PRO A 92 11.41 -6.22 9.83
N LEU A 93 12.20 -5.36 9.16
CA LEU A 93 13.00 -5.69 7.97
C LEU A 93 12.19 -6.24 6.77
N SER A 94 10.86 -6.06 6.76
CA SER A 94 9.97 -6.62 5.74
C SER A 94 9.60 -5.67 4.59
N VAL A 95 9.93 -4.39 4.73
CA VAL A 95 9.71 -3.35 3.71
C VAL A 95 11.07 -2.91 3.18
N GLN A 96 11.20 -2.91 1.86
CA GLN A 96 12.46 -2.57 1.18
C GLN A 96 12.74 -1.07 1.21
N HIS A 97 11.71 -0.25 0.97
CA HIS A 97 11.83 1.22 0.94
C HIS A 97 10.58 1.88 1.48
N TYR A 98 10.78 2.99 2.19
CA TYR A 98 9.75 3.95 2.54
C TYR A 98 9.97 5.25 1.79
N TYR A 99 8.93 5.74 1.13
CA TYR A 99 8.84 7.09 0.61
C TYR A 99 7.91 7.89 1.51
N ILE A 100 8.35 9.07 1.95
CA ILE A 100 7.58 9.97 2.82
C ILE A 100 7.47 11.31 2.08
N LEU A 101 6.25 11.75 1.77
CA LEU A 101 5.95 12.93 0.97
C LEU A 101 5.06 13.95 1.70
#